data_AF-A0AAQ5YRY4-F1
#
_entry.id   AF-A0AAQ5YRY4-F1
#
_cell.length_a   1.000
_cell.length_b   1.000
_cell.length_c   1.000
_cell.angle_alpha   90.00
_cell.angle_beta   90.00
_cell.angle_gamma   90.00
#
_symmetry.space_group_name_H-M   'P 1'
#
loop_
_entity.id
_entity.type
_entity.pdbx_description
1 polymer ?
#
loop_
_entity_poly.entity_id
_entity_poly.type
_entity_poly.pdbx_seq_one_letter_code
_entity_poly.pdbx_strand_id
1 'polypeptide(L)'
;SSQSDRLLVDESSSSSSSSSSSSSSSSASQQAAAAAELQDKCIKLQEVVDKMVAVVMKMERLVTSQQGIQDLEEFQFGPEGRKIPLFHSWSSKQLEESCHFLLAAYSQELQLKRTILQEVAHTMTPDLCLVYLSCWLHQPFIPPHSRLTLEALLLETGHRPL
;
A
#
# COMPACT_ATOMS: atom_id res chain seq x y z
N SER A 1 62.99 0.91 53.55
CA SER A 1 63.90 0.16 52.66
C SER A 1 63.24 -1.14 52.29
N SER A 2 62.68 -1.25 51.08
CA SER A 2 63.37 -1.69 49.83
C SER A 2 63.43 -3.23 49.80
N GLN A 3 62.58 -3.88 48.97
CA GLN A 3 62.88 -4.41 47.62
C GLN A 3 63.92 -5.54 47.65
N SER A 4 63.88 -6.67 46.93
CA SER A 4 63.01 -7.32 45.93
C SER A 4 63.68 -8.67 45.59
N ASP A 5 62.93 -9.66 45.07
CA ASP A 5 63.26 -10.62 43.97
C ASP A 5 62.39 -11.90 44.11
N ARG A 6 61.36 -12.14 43.26
CA ARG A 6 61.38 -12.88 41.96
C ARG A 6 62.09 -14.25 42.07
N LEU A 7 61.48 -15.39 41.74
CA LEU A 7 60.91 -15.76 40.44
C LEU A 7 60.10 -17.08 40.59
N LEU A 8 58.87 -17.13 40.10
CA LEU A 8 58.10 -18.37 39.85
C LEU A 8 58.01 -18.54 38.33
N VAL A 9 58.43 -19.70 37.83
CA VAL A 9 58.15 -20.16 36.46
C VAL A 9 57.55 -21.55 36.59
N ASP A 10 56.24 -21.64 36.39
CA ASP A 10 55.48 -22.86 36.11
C ASP A 10 54.52 -22.46 34.98
N GLU A 11 54.94 -22.71 33.74
CA GLU A 11 54.60 -23.87 32.91
C GLU A 11 53.14 -23.87 32.41
N SER A 12 53.02 -24.20 31.11
CA SER A 12 51.79 -24.61 30.44
C SER A 12 50.77 -23.52 30.06
N SER A 13 51.09 -22.86 28.95
CA SER A 13 50.11 -22.41 27.98
C SER A 13 49.33 -23.62 27.43
N SER A 14 48.00 -23.57 27.40
CA SER A 14 47.19 -23.56 26.16
C SER A 14 45.73 -23.98 26.38
N SER A 15 44.87 -23.17 25.77
CA SER A 15 43.59 -23.52 25.15
C SER A 15 42.42 -23.98 26.02
N SER A 16 41.54 -23.03 26.36
CA SER A 16 40.08 -23.22 26.24
C SER A 16 39.34 -21.88 26.41
N SER A 17 39.32 -21.05 25.37
CA SER A 17 38.46 -19.86 25.29
C SER A 17 38.06 -19.57 23.83
N SER A 18 37.47 -20.57 23.18
CA SER A 18 37.01 -20.47 21.78
C SER A 18 35.60 -21.03 21.56
N SER A 19 34.74 -21.00 22.59
CA SER A 19 33.35 -21.48 22.49
C SER A 19 32.28 -20.38 22.59
N SER A 20 32.65 -19.12 22.83
CA SER A 20 31.71 -17.99 22.95
C SER A 20 31.60 -17.11 21.69
N SER A 21 32.51 -17.25 20.73
CA SER A 21 32.55 -16.46 19.48
C SER A 21 31.80 -17.11 18.30
N SER A 22 31.49 -18.40 18.38
CA SER A 22 30.77 -19.15 17.33
C SER A 22 29.25 -19.00 17.39
N SER A 23 28.69 -18.79 18.58
CA SER A 23 27.23 -18.65 18.78
C SER A 23 26.71 -17.25 18.41
N SER A 24 27.55 -16.23 18.54
CA SER A 24 27.25 -14.83 18.21
C SER A 24 27.32 -14.54 16.71
N SER A 25 28.16 -15.26 15.97
CA SER A 25 28.25 -15.13 14.50
C SER A 25 27.09 -15.83 13.78
N SER A 26 26.59 -16.95 14.32
CA SER A 26 25.41 -17.64 13.77
C SER A 26 24.12 -16.84 13.92
N SER A 27 23.90 -16.19 15.07
CA SER A 27 22.70 -15.41 15.32
C SER A 27 22.65 -14.12 14.49
N ALA A 28 23.77 -13.43 14.35
CA ALA A 28 23.89 -12.25 13.48
C ALA A 28 23.59 -12.58 12.01
N SER A 29 24.09 -13.72 11.52
CA SER A 29 23.84 -14.18 10.14
C SER A 29 22.36 -14.50 9.90
N GLN A 30 21.69 -15.14 10.87
CA GLN A 30 20.26 -15.43 10.79
C GLN A 30 19.40 -14.16 10.83
N GLN A 31 19.77 -13.20 11.66
CA GLN A 31 19.04 -11.93 11.80
C GLN A 31 19.18 -11.06 10.54
N ALA A 32 20.35 -11.07 9.91
CA ALA A 32 20.56 -10.43 8.60
C ALA A 32 19.73 -11.09 7.49
N ALA A 33 19.64 -12.42 7.47
CA ALA A 33 18.81 -13.14 6.51
C ALA A 33 17.31 -12.83 6.69
N ALA A 34 16.81 -12.81 7.94
CA ALA A 34 15.43 -12.45 8.24
C ALA A 34 15.11 -10.99 7.87
N ALA A 35 16.03 -10.06 8.13
CA ALA A 35 15.89 -8.67 7.73
C ALA A 35 15.84 -8.51 6.19
N ALA A 36 16.66 -9.27 5.46
CA ALA A 36 16.65 -9.26 4.00
C ALA A 36 15.33 -9.82 3.43
N GLU A 37 14.80 -10.90 4.01
CA GLU A 37 13.49 -11.44 3.61
C GLU A 37 12.36 -10.45 3.88
N LEU A 38 12.37 -9.78 5.03
CA LEU A 38 11.40 -8.73 5.35
C LEU A 38 11.48 -7.57 4.35
N GLN A 39 12.69 -7.13 4.02
CA GLN A 39 12.91 -6.06 3.06
C GLN A 39 12.35 -6.42 1.67
N ASP A 40 12.57 -7.64 1.18
CA ASP A 40 12.01 -8.13 -0.09
C ASP A 40 10.47 -8.10 -0.08
N LYS A 41 9.85 -8.53 1.04
CA LYS A 41 8.39 -8.45 1.20
C LYS A 41 7.87 -7.01 1.21
N CYS A 42 8.57 -6.09 1.88
CA CYS A 42 8.22 -4.66 1.89
C CYS A 42 8.33 -4.04 0.49
N ILE A 43 9.34 -4.41 -0.30
CA ILE A 43 9.48 -3.95 -1.70
C ILE A 43 8.28 -4.42 -2.54
N LYS A 44 7.92 -5.70 -2.44
CA LYS A 44 6.74 -6.25 -3.15
C LYS A 44 5.45 -5.54 -2.72
N LEU A 45 5.32 -5.21 -1.44
CA LEU A 45 4.16 -4.47 -0.94
C LEU A 45 4.12 -3.04 -1.49
N GLN A 46 5.27 -2.36 -1.55
CA GLN A 46 5.41 -1.05 -2.18
C GLN A 46 4.97 -1.08 -3.64
N GLU A 47 5.41 -2.09 -4.42
CA GLU A 47 5.00 -2.22 -5.83
C GLU A 47 3.48 -2.35 -6.00
N VAL A 48 2.79 -3.03 -5.07
CA VAL A 48 1.33 -3.12 -5.08
C VAL A 48 0.71 -1.75 -4.79
N VAL A 49 1.20 -1.04 -3.78
CA VAL A 49 0.72 0.31 -3.45
C VAL A 49 0.95 1.27 -4.62
N ASP A 50 2.10 1.20 -5.30
CA ASP A 50 2.40 2.03 -6.47
C ASP A 50 1.43 1.79 -7.63
N LYS A 51 1.02 0.53 -7.85
CA LYS A 51 -0.03 0.20 -8.82
C LYS A 51 -1.37 0.82 -8.41
N MET A 52 -1.70 0.84 -7.12
CA MET A 52 -2.90 1.51 -6.63
C MET A 52 -2.83 3.03 -6.83
N VAL A 53 -1.67 3.65 -6.61
CA VAL A 53 -1.43 5.07 -6.93
C VAL A 53 -1.74 5.33 -8.41
N ALA A 54 -1.20 4.49 -9.30
CA ALA A 54 -1.45 4.63 -10.74
C ALA A 54 -2.94 4.50 -11.11
N VAL A 55 -3.70 3.65 -10.41
CA VAL A 55 -5.16 3.52 -10.60
C VAL A 55 -5.89 4.77 -10.13
N VAL A 56 -5.59 5.27 -8.92
CA VAL A 56 -6.20 6.51 -8.40
C VAL A 56 -5.90 7.70 -9.31
N MET A 57 -4.66 7.87 -9.76
CA MET A 57 -4.29 8.95 -10.70
C MET A 57 -5.04 8.86 -12.03
N LYS A 58 -5.30 7.64 -12.54
CA LYS A 58 -6.12 7.47 -13.75
C LYS A 58 -7.56 7.91 -13.49
N MET A 59 -8.09 7.60 -12.31
CA MET A 59 -9.45 7.99 -11.92
C MET A 59 -9.58 9.50 -11.70
N GLU A 60 -8.58 10.15 -11.09
CA GLU A 60 -8.52 11.60 -10.97
C GLU A 60 -8.57 12.28 -12.34
N ARG A 61 -7.76 11.80 -13.29
CA ARG A 61 -7.79 12.33 -14.66
C ARG A 61 -9.14 12.10 -15.35
N LEU A 62 -9.78 10.96 -15.11
CA LEU A 62 -11.12 10.69 -15.64
C LEU A 62 -12.14 11.70 -15.09
N VAL A 63 -12.12 11.95 -13.78
CA VAL A 63 -12.98 12.96 -13.13
C VAL A 63 -12.73 14.35 -13.71
N THR A 64 -11.48 14.78 -13.86
CA THR A 64 -11.16 16.09 -14.47
C THR A 64 -11.65 16.18 -15.91
N SER A 65 -11.47 15.12 -16.69
CA SER A 65 -11.99 15.07 -18.07
C SER A 65 -13.52 15.14 -18.10
N GLN A 66 -14.19 14.48 -17.15
CA GLN A 66 -15.65 14.47 -17.08
C GLN A 66 -16.22 15.82 -16.67
N GLN A 67 -15.57 16.54 -15.75
CA GLN A 67 -15.92 17.92 -15.41
C GLN A 67 -15.87 18.81 -16.67
N GLY A 68 -14.80 18.71 -17.47
CA GLY A 68 -14.71 19.47 -18.72
C GLY A 68 -15.82 19.14 -19.73
N ILE A 69 -16.28 17.88 -19.76
CA ILE A 69 -17.44 17.48 -20.58
C ILE A 69 -18.72 18.13 -20.04
N GLN A 70 -18.91 18.18 -18.73
CA GLN A 70 -20.07 18.85 -18.13
C GLN A 70 -20.09 20.35 -18.41
N ASP A 71 -18.96 21.03 -18.20
CA ASP A 71 -18.84 22.46 -18.46
C ASP A 71 -19.18 22.79 -19.92
N LEU A 72 -18.71 21.95 -20.84
CA LEU A 72 -19.00 22.08 -22.27
C LEU A 72 -20.48 21.80 -22.59
N GLU A 73 -21.09 20.84 -21.90
CA GLU A 73 -22.50 20.51 -22.07
C GLU A 73 -23.41 21.62 -21.55
N GLU A 74 -23.13 22.16 -20.37
CA GLU A 74 -23.84 23.31 -19.81
C GLU A 74 -23.69 24.54 -20.71
N PHE A 75 -22.50 24.77 -21.26
CA PHE A 75 -22.29 25.87 -22.20
C PHE A 75 -23.12 25.73 -23.49
N GLN A 76 -23.22 24.51 -24.05
CA GLN A 76 -23.91 24.28 -25.33
C GLN A 76 -25.43 24.15 -25.21
N PHE A 77 -25.91 23.50 -24.14
CA PHE A 77 -27.31 23.13 -23.99
C PHE A 77 -28.01 23.84 -22.84
N GLY A 78 -27.28 24.63 -22.04
CA GLY A 78 -27.78 25.30 -20.86
C GLY A 78 -27.97 24.34 -19.66
N PRO A 79 -28.61 24.81 -18.58
CA PRO A 79 -28.74 24.04 -17.33
C PRO A 79 -29.62 22.80 -17.46
N GLU A 80 -30.49 22.75 -18.47
CA GLU A 80 -31.33 21.58 -18.79
C GLU A 80 -30.52 20.42 -19.42
N GLY A 81 -29.29 20.72 -19.86
CA GLY A 81 -28.38 19.75 -20.46
C GLY A 81 -28.85 19.18 -21.79
N ARG A 82 -28.15 18.14 -22.22
CA ARG A 82 -28.44 17.36 -23.42
C ARG A 82 -29.84 16.70 -23.38
N LYS A 83 -30.54 16.63 -24.53
CA LYS A 83 -31.78 15.84 -24.66
C LYS A 83 -31.53 14.34 -24.89
N ILE A 84 -30.38 13.99 -25.46
CA ILE A 84 -30.01 12.61 -25.78
C ILE A 84 -28.71 12.31 -25.00
N PRO A 85 -28.66 11.27 -24.16
CA PRO A 85 -27.48 10.93 -23.34
C PRO A 85 -26.22 10.64 -24.18
N LEU A 86 -25.04 10.83 -23.59
CA LEU A 86 -23.72 10.61 -24.25
C LEU A 86 -23.33 9.15 -24.11
N PHE A 87 -23.81 8.56 -23.02
CA PHE A 87 -23.71 7.16 -22.65
C PHE A 87 -25.00 6.45 -23.03
N HIS A 88 -25.09 5.15 -22.74
CA HIS A 88 -26.25 4.35 -23.13
C HIS A 88 -27.54 4.86 -22.50
N SER A 89 -27.56 4.99 -21.18
CA SER A 89 -28.72 5.47 -20.42
C SER A 89 -28.38 6.62 -19.47
N TRP A 90 -27.09 6.82 -19.16
CA TRP A 90 -26.67 7.83 -18.20
C TRP A 90 -26.53 9.24 -18.78
N SER A 91 -26.90 10.22 -17.97
CA SER A 91 -26.50 11.62 -18.18
C SER A 91 -25.03 11.85 -17.83
N SER A 92 -24.45 12.94 -18.31
CA SER A 92 -23.08 13.34 -17.95
C SER A 92 -22.90 13.60 -16.46
N LYS A 93 -23.99 13.98 -15.77
CA LYS A 93 -24.04 14.16 -14.32
C LYS A 93 -23.94 12.83 -13.57
N GLN A 94 -24.72 11.83 -13.98
CA GLN A 94 -24.68 10.51 -13.34
C GLN A 94 -23.32 9.82 -13.49
N LEU A 95 -22.66 9.99 -14.65
CA LEU A 95 -21.31 9.47 -14.84
C LEU A 95 -20.32 10.17 -13.90
N GLU A 96 -20.36 11.49 -13.81
CA GLU A 96 -19.46 12.26 -12.96
C GLU A 96 -19.63 11.92 -11.47
N GLU A 97 -20.86 11.85 -10.98
CA GLU A 97 -21.18 11.43 -9.61
C GLU A 97 -20.59 10.04 -9.32
N SER A 98 -20.73 9.11 -10.28
CA SER A 98 -20.17 7.76 -10.18
C SER A 98 -18.64 7.76 -10.16
N CYS A 99 -18.00 8.58 -11.00
CA CYS A 99 -16.55 8.74 -11.03
C CYS A 99 -16.02 9.33 -9.71
N HIS A 100 -16.67 10.37 -9.17
CA HIS A 100 -16.30 10.97 -7.89
C HIS A 100 -16.46 9.99 -6.73
N PHE A 101 -17.56 9.24 -6.68
CA PHE A 101 -17.78 8.22 -5.65
C PHE A 101 -16.66 7.18 -5.64
N LEU A 102 -16.32 6.62 -6.81
CA LEU A 102 -15.24 5.65 -6.94
C LEU A 102 -13.88 6.25 -6.60
N LEU A 103 -13.59 7.47 -7.05
CA LEU A 103 -12.36 8.17 -6.71
C LEU A 103 -12.22 8.34 -5.20
N ALA A 104 -13.28 8.78 -4.50
CA ALA A 104 -13.25 8.95 -3.06
C ALA A 104 -12.94 7.63 -2.32
N ALA A 105 -13.63 6.54 -2.69
CA ALA A 105 -13.40 5.22 -2.11
C ALA A 105 -11.95 4.73 -2.36
N TYR A 106 -11.46 4.83 -3.59
CA TYR A 106 -10.11 4.37 -3.95
C TYR A 106 -9.01 5.22 -3.29
N SER A 107 -9.21 6.53 -3.18
CA SER A 107 -8.27 7.42 -2.49
C SER A 107 -8.18 7.12 -1.00
N GLN A 108 -9.31 6.88 -0.33
CA GLN A 108 -9.32 6.50 1.09
C GLN A 108 -8.65 5.14 1.31
N GLU A 109 -8.96 4.15 0.47
CA GLU A 109 -8.32 2.84 0.56
C GLU A 109 -6.81 2.92 0.30
N LEU A 110 -6.38 3.71 -0.68
CA LEU A 110 -4.96 3.95 -0.96
C LEU A 110 -4.24 4.60 0.24
N GLN A 111 -4.88 5.58 0.89
CA GLN A 111 -4.33 6.20 2.09
C GLN A 111 -4.09 5.16 3.20
N LEU A 112 -5.07 4.29 3.45
CA LEU A 112 -4.93 3.18 4.39
C LEU A 112 -3.77 2.25 4.01
N LYS A 113 -3.67 1.84 2.74
CA LYS A 113 -2.58 0.95 2.30
C LYS A 113 -1.20 1.58 2.47
N ARG A 114 -1.07 2.89 2.23
CA ARG A 114 0.17 3.64 2.48
C ARG A 114 0.54 3.64 3.95
N THR A 115 -0.42 3.88 4.84
CA THR A 115 -0.20 3.81 6.29
C THR A 115 0.24 2.41 6.72
N ILE A 116 -0.45 1.37 6.26
CA ILE A 116 -0.07 -0.02 6.57
C ILE A 116 1.35 -0.32 6.10
N LEU A 117 1.71 0.08 4.88
CA LEU A 117 3.05 -0.13 4.32
C LEU A 117 4.16 0.51 5.17
N GLN A 118 3.91 1.71 5.72
CA GLN A 118 4.86 2.43 6.56
C GLN A 118 5.04 1.78 7.94
N GLU A 119 3.94 1.25 8.51
CA GLU A 119 3.92 0.80 9.90
C GLU A 119 4.12 -0.71 10.09
N VAL A 120 3.76 -1.55 9.10
CA VAL A 120 3.66 -3.01 9.28
C VAL A 120 4.99 -3.67 9.67
N ALA A 121 6.11 -3.20 9.10
CA ALA A 121 7.44 -3.72 9.42
C ALA A 121 7.96 -3.27 10.79
N HIS A 122 7.38 -2.22 11.36
CA HIS A 122 7.78 -1.60 12.63
C HIS A 122 6.87 -1.99 13.79
N THR A 123 5.79 -2.71 13.52
CA THR A 123 4.77 -3.05 14.51
C THR A 123 5.23 -4.22 15.39
N MET A 124 5.26 -3.98 16.71
CA MET A 124 5.68 -4.98 17.71
C MET A 124 4.49 -5.61 18.45
N THR A 125 3.28 -5.10 18.26
CA THR A 125 2.04 -5.57 18.88
C THR A 125 1.30 -6.54 17.95
N PRO A 126 1.16 -7.83 18.33
CA PRO A 126 0.48 -8.84 17.50
C PRO A 126 -0.95 -8.44 17.12
N ASP A 127 -1.70 -7.83 18.04
CA ASP A 127 -3.07 -7.38 17.79
C ASP A 127 -3.13 -6.31 16.69
N LEU A 128 -2.18 -5.37 16.68
CA LEU A 128 -2.12 -4.34 15.65
C LEU A 128 -1.72 -4.92 14.29
N CYS A 129 -0.80 -5.91 14.26
CA CYS A 129 -0.51 -6.67 13.04
C CYS A 129 -1.75 -7.36 12.48
N LEU A 130 -2.60 -7.94 13.33
CA LEU A 130 -3.87 -8.55 12.92
C LEU A 130 -4.85 -7.50 12.39
N VAL A 131 -4.93 -6.33 13.01
CA VAL A 131 -5.74 -5.21 12.50
C VAL A 131 -5.25 -4.80 11.12
N TYR A 132 -3.95 -4.56 10.92
CA TYR A 132 -3.41 -4.22 9.60
C TYR A 132 -3.65 -5.30 8.56
N LEU A 133 -3.50 -6.58 8.91
CA LEU A 133 -3.82 -7.69 8.01
C LEU A 133 -5.31 -7.69 7.64
N SER A 134 -6.21 -7.50 8.61
CA SER A 134 -7.64 -7.44 8.36
C SER A 134 -8.03 -6.27 7.44
N CYS A 135 -7.47 -5.08 7.70
CA CYS A 135 -7.61 -3.90 6.86
C CYS A 135 -7.05 -4.13 5.46
N TRP A 136 -5.94 -4.86 5.35
CA TRP A 136 -5.34 -5.22 4.07
C TRP A 136 -6.29 -6.09 3.23
N LEU A 137 -6.85 -7.15 3.83
CA LEU A 137 -7.68 -8.13 3.16
C LEU A 137 -9.09 -7.63 2.85
N HIS A 138 -9.73 -6.98 3.81
CA HIS A 138 -11.16 -6.65 3.72
C HIS A 138 -11.47 -5.30 3.06
N GLN A 139 -10.46 -4.46 2.84
CA GLN A 139 -10.59 -3.18 2.12
C GLN A 139 -11.76 -2.32 2.65
N PRO A 140 -11.70 -1.88 3.93
CA PRO A 140 -12.84 -1.27 4.63
C PRO A 140 -13.34 0.02 3.98
N PHE A 141 -12.53 0.70 3.17
CA PHE A 141 -12.92 1.92 2.47
C PHE A 141 -13.44 1.67 1.04
N ILE A 142 -13.65 0.41 0.67
CA ILE A 142 -14.29 0.01 -0.59
C ILE A 142 -15.71 -0.48 -0.28
N PRO A 143 -16.73 0.41 -0.35
CA PRO A 143 -18.11 0.00 -0.18
C PRO A 143 -18.52 -1.13 -1.13
N PRO A 144 -19.47 -2.01 -0.73
CA PRO A 144 -19.98 -3.06 -1.61
C PRO A 144 -20.51 -2.54 -2.95
N HIS A 145 -21.07 -1.31 -2.95
CA HIS A 145 -21.60 -0.68 -4.15
C HIS A 145 -20.51 -0.27 -5.16
N SER A 146 -19.25 -0.05 -4.74
CA SER A 146 -18.16 0.39 -5.64
C SER A 146 -17.94 -0.56 -6.82
N ARG A 147 -18.06 -1.88 -6.60
CA ARG A 147 -17.96 -2.84 -7.70
C ARG A 147 -19.13 -2.68 -8.67
N LEU A 148 -20.35 -2.54 -8.17
CA LEU A 148 -21.54 -2.35 -9.02
C LEU A 148 -21.44 -1.04 -9.81
N THR A 149 -21.02 0.05 -9.18
CA THR A 149 -20.82 1.34 -9.85
C THR A 149 -19.76 1.26 -10.94
N LEU A 150 -18.63 0.57 -10.69
CA LEU A 150 -17.59 0.37 -11.70
C LEU A 150 -18.12 -0.43 -12.89
N GLU A 151 -18.85 -1.51 -12.64
CA GLU A 151 -19.44 -2.33 -13.71
C GLU A 151 -20.46 -1.55 -14.53
N ALA A 152 -21.31 -0.75 -13.88
CA ALA A 152 -22.24 0.14 -14.56
C ALA A 152 -21.51 1.18 -15.40
N LEU A 153 -20.45 1.80 -14.88
CA LEU A 153 -19.62 2.75 -15.62
C LEU A 153 -19.00 2.12 -16.88
N LEU A 154 -18.49 0.89 -16.78
CA LEU A 154 -17.92 0.17 -17.92
C LEU A 154 -18.96 -0.18 -18.98
N LEU A 155 -20.17 -0.57 -18.57
CA LEU A 155 -21.30 -0.84 -19.48
C LEU A 155 -21.74 0.45 -20.18
N GLU A 156 -21.99 1.50 -19.41
CA GLU A 156 -22.50 2.78 -19.91
C GLU A 156 -21.56 3.45 -20.91
N THR A 157 -20.25 3.31 -20.69
CA THR A 157 -19.20 3.84 -21.58
C THR A 157 -18.82 2.89 -22.72
N GLY A 158 -19.43 1.71 -22.81
CA GLY A 158 -19.18 0.72 -23.88
C GLY A 158 -17.85 -0.04 -23.75
N HIS A 159 -17.15 0.05 -22.61
CA HIS A 159 -15.96 -0.75 -22.32
C HIS A 159 -16.28 -2.19 -21.94
N ARG A 160 -17.56 -2.47 -21.61
CA ARG A 160 -18.11 -3.80 -21.41
C ARG A 160 -19.32 -3.99 -22.32
N PRO A 161 -19.47 -5.14 -23.00
CA PRO A 161 -20.64 -5.42 -23.82
C PRO A 161 -21.90 -5.54 -22.95
N LEU A 162 -23.03 -5.14 -23.54
CA LEU A 162 -24.38 -5.32 -22.99
C LEU A 162 -24.85 -6.77 -23.06
#